data_AF-A0A3E0K9C5-F1
#
_entry.id   AF-A0A3E0K9C5-F1
#
_cell.length_a   1.000
_cell.length_b   1.000
_cell.length_c   1.000
_cell.angle_alpha   90.00
_cell.angle_beta   90.00
_cell.angle_gamma   90.00
#
_symmetry.space_group_name_H-M   'P 1'
#
loop_
_entity.id
_entity.type
_entity.pdbx_description
1 polymer ?
#
loop_
_entity_poly.entity_id
_entity_poly.type
_entity_poly.pdbx_seq_one_letter_code
_entity_poly.pdbx_strand_id
1 'polypeptide(L)' 'MYKLGDLDVLVQGGKARLAASPDTIAGSLLTMGEAVRFLVRTVGVPLPEAVTMASATPARIIGVADREGRLE' A
#
# COMPACT_ATOMS: atom_id res chain seq x y z
N MET A 1 -1.03 -9.21 -17.91
CA MET A 1 -2.46 -8.90 -17.73
C MET A 1 -2.97 -9.79 -16.60
N TYR A 2 -3.85 -9.31 -15.75
CA TYR A 2 -4.51 -10.12 -14.71
C TYR A 2 -5.96 -9.65 -14.50
N LYS A 3 -6.75 -10.41 -13.74
CA LYS A 3 -8.15 -10.08 -13.42
C LYS A 3 -8.27 -9.52 -11.99
N LEU A 4 -9.01 -8.42 -11.83
CA LEU A 4 -9.45 -7.88 -10.54
C LEU A 4 -10.98 -7.95 -10.48
N GLY A 5 -11.51 -8.97 -9.82
CA GLY A 5 -12.89 -9.39 -10.06
C GLY A 5 -13.07 -9.78 -11.53
N ASP A 6 -14.11 -9.27 -12.19
CA ASP A 6 -14.36 -9.52 -13.62
C ASP A 6 -13.56 -8.60 -14.56
N LEU A 7 -12.84 -7.61 -14.01
CA LEU A 7 -12.18 -6.56 -14.77
C LEU A 7 -10.79 -6.99 -15.24
N ASP A 8 -10.47 -6.75 -16.52
CA ASP A 8 -9.12 -6.94 -17.07
C ASP A 8 -8.20 -5.78 -16.70
N VAL A 9 -7.05 -6.11 -16.11
CA VAL A 9 -6.04 -5.14 -15.69
C VAL A 9 -4.76 -5.33 -16.50
N LEU A 10 -4.35 -4.25 -17.15
CA LEU A 10 -3.06 -4.12 -17.81
C LEU A 10 -2.05 -3.48 -16.84
N VAL A 11 -0.88 -4.09 -16.75
CA VAL A 11 0.26 -3.52 -16.01
C VAL A 11 1.29 -3.06 -17.01
N GLN A 12 1.54 -1.75 -17.04
CA GLN A 12 2.53 -1.14 -17.94
C GLN A 12 3.13 0.09 -17.27
N GLY A 13 4.45 0.28 -17.38
CA GLY A 13 5.15 1.43 -16.81
C GLY A 13 4.98 1.57 -15.29
N GLY A 14 4.91 0.45 -14.57
CA GLY A 14 4.73 0.44 -13.10
C GLY A 14 3.32 0.83 -12.62
N LYS A 15 2.32 0.89 -13.52
CA LYS A 15 0.94 1.25 -13.19
C LYS A 15 -0.01 0.13 -13.58
N ALA A 16 -0.94 -0.19 -12.69
CA ALA A 16 -2.05 -1.10 -12.95
C ALA A 16 -3.27 -0.27 -13.38
N ARG A 17 -3.80 -0.54 -14.57
CA ARG A 17 -4.90 0.22 -15.20
C ARG A 17 -5.92 -0.72 -15.84
N LEU A 18 -7.19 -0.32 -15.91
CA LEU A 18 -8.21 -1.11 -16.59
C LEU A 18 -7.91 -1.18 -18.09
N ALA A 19 -8.00 -2.37 -18.68
CA ALA A 19 -7.75 -2.56 -20.11
C ALA A 19 -8.79 -1.82 -20.97
N ALA A 20 -10.05 -1.84 -20.55
CA ALA A 20 -11.15 -1.15 -21.25
C ALA A 20 -11.15 0.37 -21.06
N SER A 21 -10.45 0.89 -20.03
CA SER A 21 -10.35 2.33 -19.75
C SER A 21 -8.96 2.63 -19.15
N PRO A 22 -7.94 2.82 -20.00
CA PRO A 22 -6.55 2.97 -19.56
C PRO A 22 -6.32 4.12 -18.57
N ASP A 23 -7.13 5.18 -18.59
CA ASP A 23 -6.99 6.29 -17.64
C ASP A 23 -7.43 5.93 -16.21
N THR A 24 -8.16 4.83 -16.04
CA THR A 24 -8.64 4.33 -14.75
C THR A 24 -7.59 3.48 -14.05
N ILE A 25 -7.19 3.86 -12.83
CA ILE A 25 -6.27 3.08 -11.99
C ILE A 25 -7.02 1.87 -11.41
N ALA A 26 -6.38 0.71 -11.49
CA ALA A 26 -6.91 -0.56 -10.98
C ALA A 26 -6.02 -1.10 -9.85
N GLY A 27 -5.97 -0.36 -8.75
CA GLY A 27 -5.08 -0.65 -7.61
C GLY A 27 -3.65 -0.14 -7.80
N SER A 28 -2.76 -0.56 -6.90
CA SER A 28 -1.34 -0.19 -6.90
C SER A 28 -0.46 -1.43 -6.94
N LEU A 29 0.76 -1.27 -7.44
CA LEU A 29 1.82 -2.29 -7.36
C LEU A 29 2.72 -2.09 -6.13
N LEU A 30 2.47 -1.03 -5.34
CA LEU A 30 3.30 -0.63 -4.21
C LEU A 30 3.28 -1.69 -3.10
N THR A 31 4.46 -2.12 -2.67
CA THR A 31 4.61 -2.98 -1.50
C THR A 31 4.73 -2.17 -0.20
N MET A 32 4.45 -2.79 0.95
CA MET A 32 4.55 -2.09 2.25
C MET A 32 5.97 -1.58 2.55
N GLY A 33 7.00 -2.36 2.19
CA GLY A 33 8.40 -1.94 2.37
C GLY A 33 8.77 -0.74 1.51
N GLU A 34 8.25 -0.66 0.28
CA GLU A 34 8.42 0.49 -0.60
C GLU A 34 7.62 1.71 -0.12
N ALA A 35 6.41 1.50 0.40
CA ALA A 35 5.59 2.57 0.97
C ALA A 35 6.29 3.26 2.14
N VAL A 36 6.81 2.48 3.11
CA VAL A 36 7.57 3.03 4.25
C VAL A 36 8.84 3.75 3.76
N ARG A 37 9.57 3.15 2.81
CA ARG A 37 10.77 3.77 2.23
C ARG A 37 10.45 5.11 1.55
N PHE A 38 9.36 5.18 0.80
CA PHE A 38 8.93 6.38 0.09
C PHE A 38 8.54 7.50 1.07
N LEU A 39 7.76 7.18 2.11
CA LEU A 39 7.42 8.15 3.17
C LEU A 39 8.67 8.76 3.81
N VAL A 40 9.65 7.92 4.13
CA VAL A 40 10.88 8.40 4.79
C VAL A 40 11.79 9.17 3.85
N ARG A 41 12.07 8.63 2.66
CA ARG A 41 13.11 9.18 1.77
C ARG A 41 12.62 10.28 0.85
N THR A 42 11.33 10.28 0.50
CA THR A 42 10.78 11.21 -0.48
C THR A 42 9.85 12.23 0.15
N VAL A 43 8.98 11.79 1.08
CA VAL A 43 8.05 12.72 1.76
C VAL A 43 8.71 13.39 2.97
N GLY A 44 9.68 12.74 3.61
CA GLY A 44 10.40 13.27 4.78
C GLY A 44 9.75 12.93 6.13
N VAL A 45 8.87 11.93 6.18
CA VAL A 45 8.28 11.45 7.44
C VAL A 45 9.35 10.73 8.26
N PRO A 46 9.52 11.02 9.56
CA PRO A 46 10.45 10.30 10.41
C PRO A 46 10.16 8.79 10.41
N LEU A 47 11.21 7.96 10.39
CA LEU A 47 11.07 6.50 10.33
C LEU A 47 10.16 5.91 11.43
N PRO A 48 10.27 6.30 12.72
CA PRO A 48 9.38 5.78 13.76
C PRO A 48 7.90 6.07 13.49
N GLU A 49 7.60 7.24 12.93
CA GLU A 49 6.24 7.64 12.56
C GLU A 49 5.74 6.83 11.35
N ALA A 50 6.55 6.68 10.31
CA ALA A 50 6.20 5.86 9.14
C ALA A 50 5.95 4.39 9.51
N VAL A 51 6.74 3.82 10.43
CA VAL A 51 6.51 2.47 10.97
C VAL A 51 5.20 2.43 11.76
N THR A 52 4.94 3.42 12.62
CA THR A 52 3.67 3.53 13.38
C THR A 52 2.45 3.61 12.46
N MET A 53 2.56 4.34 11.34
CA MET A 53 1.52 4.40 10.30
C MET A 53 1.28 3.02 9.65
N ALA A 54 2.36 2.26 9.40
CA ALA A 54 2.30 0.97 8.72
C ALA A 54 1.92 -0.22 9.64
N SER A 55 2.03 -0.08 10.97
CA SER A 55 1.79 -1.19 11.92
C SER A 55 0.78 -0.85 13.03
N ALA A 56 1.18 -0.08 14.04
CA ALA A 56 0.39 0.15 15.25
C ALA A 56 -0.92 0.92 14.99
N THR A 57 -0.97 1.72 13.93
CA THR A 57 -2.18 2.47 13.54
C THR A 57 -3.26 1.58 12.94
N PRO A 58 -3.01 0.80 11.87
CA PRO A 58 -4.02 -0.13 11.34
C PRO A 58 -4.42 -1.20 12.36
N ALA A 59 -3.49 -1.72 13.18
CA ALA A 59 -3.81 -2.71 14.22
C ALA A 59 -4.84 -2.17 15.24
N ARG A 60 -4.74 -0.90 15.63
CA ARG A 60 -5.74 -0.24 16.50
C ARG A 60 -7.08 -0.06 15.80
N ILE A 61 -7.06 0.39 14.53
CA ILE A 61 -8.27 0.67 13.75
C ILE A 61 -9.12 -0.60 13.58
N ILE A 62 -8.49 -1.74 13.32
CA ILE A 62 -9.19 -3.01 13.09
C ILE A 62 -9.36 -3.86 14.36
N GLY A 63 -8.96 -3.34 15.53
CA GLY A 63 -9.20 -3.99 16.82
C GLY A 63 -8.35 -5.23 17.11
N VAL A 64 -7.10 -5.26 16.64
CA VAL A 64 -6.15 -6.38 16.87
C VAL A 64 -4.85 -5.95 17.55
N ALA A 65 -4.82 -4.73 18.11
CA ALA A 65 -3.64 -4.15 18.74
C ALA A 65 -3.21 -4.85 20.05
N ASP A 66 -4.03 -5.77 20.57
CA ASP A 66 -3.71 -6.66 21.69
C ASP A 66 -2.66 -7.72 21.35
N ARG A 67 -2.50 -8.04 20.05
CA ARG A 67 -1.57 -9.08 19.58
C ARG A 67 -0.71 -8.69 18.37
N GLU A 68 -1.04 -7.62 17.65
CA GLU A 68 -0.32 -7.19 16.44
C GLU A 68 0.12 -5.72 16.50
N GLY A 69 1.15 -5.39 15.70
CA GLY A 69 1.53 -4.00 15.39
C GLY A 69 2.51 -3.35 16.36
N ARG A 70 3.04 -4.08 17.35
CA ARG A 70 4.04 -3.63 18.32
C ARG A 70 5.10 -4.71 18.57
N LEU A 71 6.28 -4.29 19.03
CA LEU A 71 7.32 -5.17 19.55
C LEU A 71 7.51 -4.79 21.02
N GLU A 72 7.29 -5.74 21.92
CA GLU A 72 7.33 -5.57 23.38
C GLU A 72 8.21 -6.66 24.02
#